data_AF-A0A1Q9LHK5-F1
#
_entry.id   AF-A0A1Q9LHK5-F1
#
_cell.length_a   1.000
_cell.length_b   1.000
_cell.length_c   1.000
_cell.angle_alpha   90.00
_cell.angle_beta   90.00
_cell.angle_gamma   90.00
#
_symmetry.space_group_name_H-M   'P 1'
#
loop_
_entity.id
_entity.type
_entity.pdbx_description
1 polymer ?
#
loop_
_entity_poly.entity_id
_entity_poly.type
_entity_poly.pdbx_seq_one_letter_code
_entity_poly.pdbx_strand_id
1 'polypeptide(L)'
;MVDMDLPPAWRKPDGTANPGGDPTGRARQAEIGGETGLLLPTRQAGAGAGIGLLVLGALLVVGAVFLVLSENTLVAVGGWVLGLLGALFVAAGVFALRGGTRAVGVLLTPEHVVLNWSPPPVKVPWSQVREVRPVAIRFGRANTRPTANYLGVATVTEGVAGGRHRSLAARFSRDLSAAVPMRLMLVDQLVVLRAFHHYLAHPDDRAELATPAAVERVHG
;
A
#
# COMPACT_ATOMS: atom_id res chain seq x y z
N MET A 1 2.26 17.55 -23.76
CA MET A 1 2.29 16.38 -22.88
C MET A 1 3.43 15.50 -23.35
N VAL A 2 4.52 15.39 -22.59
CA VAL A 2 5.67 14.56 -22.99
C VAL A 2 5.19 13.11 -23.10
N ASP A 3 5.38 12.49 -24.25
CA ASP A 3 5.05 11.08 -24.48
C ASP A 3 6.05 10.24 -23.68
N MET A 4 5.71 9.99 -22.41
CA MET A 4 6.48 9.07 -21.58
C MET A 4 6.38 7.69 -22.22
N ASP A 5 7.52 7.02 -22.40
CA ASP A 5 7.55 5.66 -22.90
C ASP A 5 6.96 4.69 -21.85
N LEU A 6 5.62 4.59 -21.86
CA LEU A 6 4.86 3.73 -20.95
C LEU A 6 4.83 2.30 -21.49
N PRO A 7 5.14 1.29 -20.65
CA PRO A 7 5.02 -0.11 -21.01
C PRO A 7 3.61 -0.44 -21.50
N PRO A 8 3.43 -1.44 -22.39
CA PRO A 8 2.11 -1.83 -22.89
C PRO A 8 1.08 -2.11 -21.79
N ALA A 9 1.51 -2.65 -20.65
CA ALA A 9 0.64 -2.94 -19.49
C ALA A 9 0.08 -1.68 -18.78
N TRP A 10 0.72 -0.53 -19.01
CA TRP A 10 0.30 0.78 -18.50
C TRP A 10 -0.57 1.55 -19.51
N ARG A 11 -0.86 0.94 -20.66
CA ARG A 11 -1.70 1.49 -21.71
C ARG A 11 -3.01 0.68 -21.82
N LYS A 12 -4.08 1.35 -22.23
CA LYS A 12 -5.33 0.73 -22.68
C LYS A 12 -5.13 0.15 -24.09
N PRO A 13 -6.07 -0.67 -24.59
CA PRO A 13 -6.00 -1.22 -25.96
C PRO A 13 -5.92 -0.15 -27.06
N ASP A 14 -6.43 1.06 -26.79
CA ASP A 14 -6.37 2.22 -27.69
C ASP A 14 -5.03 2.98 -27.63
N GLY A 15 -4.05 2.49 -26.85
CA GLY A 15 -2.74 3.10 -26.67
C GLY A 15 -2.71 4.26 -25.67
N THR A 16 -3.87 4.73 -25.20
CA THR A 16 -3.96 5.75 -24.16
C THR A 16 -3.50 5.19 -22.82
N ALA A 17 -3.16 6.06 -21.89
CA ALA A 17 -2.70 5.60 -20.59
C ALA A 17 -3.86 4.93 -19.80
N ASN A 18 -3.57 3.80 -19.16
CA ASN A 18 -4.52 3.06 -18.34
C ASN A 18 -4.51 3.67 -16.92
N PRO A 19 -5.56 4.40 -16.48
CA PRO A 19 -5.62 4.87 -15.12
C PRO A 19 -5.76 3.66 -14.18
N GLY A 20 -4.77 3.46 -13.32
CA GLY A 20 -4.79 2.50 -12.24
C GLY A 20 -4.95 3.25 -10.92
N GLY A 21 -5.92 2.83 -10.10
CA GLY A 21 -6.26 3.52 -8.84
C GLY A 21 -7.72 3.97 -8.81
N ASP A 22 -8.09 4.70 -7.77
CA ASP A 22 -9.38 5.38 -7.69
C ASP A 22 -9.18 6.81 -8.21
N PRO A 23 -9.78 7.24 -9.34
CA PRO A 23 -9.58 8.60 -9.84
C PRO A 23 -10.02 9.68 -8.83
N THR A 24 -10.81 9.31 -7.81
CA THR A 24 -11.20 10.20 -6.73
C THR A 24 -10.23 10.24 -5.56
N GLY A 25 -9.26 9.32 -5.49
CA GLY A 25 -8.27 9.27 -4.43
C GLY A 25 -7.30 10.43 -4.55
N ARG A 26 -7.40 11.37 -3.61
CA ARG A 26 -6.58 12.59 -3.62
C ARG A 26 -5.29 12.38 -2.85
N ALA A 27 -4.17 12.74 -3.49
CA ALA A 27 -2.96 13.11 -2.77
C ALA A 27 -3.31 14.19 -1.73
N ARG A 28 -2.68 14.12 -0.56
CA ARG A 28 -2.95 15.03 0.55
C ARG A 28 -1.68 15.25 1.35
N GLN A 29 -1.64 16.30 2.16
CA GLN A 29 -0.59 16.38 3.17
C GLN A 29 -0.80 15.34 4.26
N ALA A 30 0.30 14.82 4.78
CA ALA A 30 0.31 14.05 6.01
C ALA A 30 1.65 14.21 6.73
N GLU A 31 1.63 13.93 8.02
CA GLU A 31 2.83 13.79 8.83
C GLU A 31 3.05 12.30 9.16
N ILE A 32 4.23 11.76 8.83
CA ILE A 32 4.61 10.38 9.16
C ILE A 32 5.99 10.38 9.81
N GLY A 33 6.05 9.97 11.07
CA GLY A 33 7.32 9.87 11.80
C GLY A 33 8.03 11.21 11.96
N GLY A 34 7.27 12.28 12.24
CA GLY A 34 7.77 13.65 12.42
C GLY A 34 8.04 14.41 11.12
N GLU A 35 7.81 13.79 9.96
CA GLU A 35 8.07 14.40 8.65
C GLU A 35 6.75 14.79 7.99
N THR A 36 6.63 16.04 7.58
CA THR A 36 5.50 16.51 6.77
C THR A 36 5.83 16.36 5.30
N GLY A 37 4.86 15.87 4.52
CA GLY A 37 5.04 15.68 3.09
C GLY A 37 3.75 15.47 2.32
N LEU A 38 3.90 15.28 1.01
CA LEU A 38 2.84 14.88 0.11
C LEU A 38 2.62 13.38 0.20
N LEU A 39 1.52 12.98 0.81
CA LEU A 39 1.09 11.59 0.87
C LEU A 39 0.35 11.20 -0.40
N LEU A 40 0.86 10.17 -1.05
CA LEU A 40 0.19 9.38 -2.08
C LEU A 40 -0.42 8.15 -1.39
N PRO A 41 -1.70 8.22 -0.97
CA PRO A 41 -2.29 7.19 -0.14
C PRO A 41 -2.45 5.85 -0.88
N THR A 42 -2.30 4.77 -0.14
CA THR A 42 -2.65 3.42 -0.59
C THR A 42 -3.84 2.87 0.20
N ARG A 43 -4.60 1.99 -0.44
CA ARG A 43 -5.62 1.18 0.21
C ARG A 43 -4.93 0.26 1.22
N GLN A 44 -5.17 0.52 2.50
CA GLN A 44 -4.79 -0.39 3.58
C GLN A 44 -5.51 -1.73 3.35
N ALA A 45 -4.84 -2.85 3.68
CA ALA A 45 -5.47 -4.16 3.66
C ALA A 45 -6.77 -4.08 4.48
N GLY A 46 -7.90 -4.35 3.82
CA GLY A 46 -9.16 -3.71 4.14
C GLY A 46 -9.69 -4.04 5.54
N ALA A 47 -10.37 -3.05 6.14
CA ALA A 47 -11.22 -3.21 7.32
C ALA A 47 -12.16 -4.42 7.23
N GLY A 48 -12.48 -4.90 6.02
CA GLY A 48 -13.21 -6.13 5.78
C GLY A 48 -12.62 -7.38 6.45
N ALA A 49 -11.30 -7.49 6.58
CA ALA A 49 -10.70 -8.59 7.35
C ALA A 49 -11.03 -8.47 8.84
N GLY A 50 -10.98 -7.26 9.40
CA GLY A 50 -11.39 -7.00 10.79
C GLY A 50 -12.87 -7.28 11.02
N ILE A 51 -13.74 -6.84 10.11
CA ILE A 51 -15.18 -7.13 10.14
C ILE A 51 -15.43 -8.64 10.05
N GLY A 52 -14.75 -9.34 9.14
CA GLY A 52 -14.86 -10.79 9.00
C GLY A 52 -14.46 -11.53 10.29
N LEU A 53 -13.39 -11.09 10.95
CA LEU A 53 -12.98 -11.63 12.27
C LEU A 53 -14.04 -11.37 13.34
N LEU A 54 -14.66 -10.18 13.37
CA LEU A 54 -15.74 -9.88 14.31
C LEU A 54 -16.96 -10.77 14.10
N VAL A 55 -17.42 -10.92 12.85
CA VAL A 55 -18.61 -11.73 12.52
C VAL A 55 -18.34 -13.19 12.87
N LEU A 56 -17.21 -13.73 12.44
CA LEU A 56 -16.83 -15.10 12.75
C LEU A 56 -16.70 -15.31 14.26
N GLY A 57 -16.02 -14.41 14.97
CA GLY A 57 -15.88 -14.47 16.42
C GLY A 57 -17.23 -14.44 17.15
N ALA A 58 -18.14 -13.57 16.74
CA ALA A 58 -19.49 -13.48 17.31
C ALA A 58 -20.29 -14.79 17.09
N LEU A 59 -20.23 -15.38 15.90
CA LEU A 59 -20.89 -16.66 15.62
C LEU A 59 -20.34 -17.79 16.50
N LEU A 60 -19.02 -17.83 16.71
CA LEU A 60 -18.39 -18.81 17.59
C LEU A 60 -18.81 -18.63 19.05
N VAL A 61 -18.88 -17.38 19.54
CA VAL A 61 -19.38 -17.09 20.90
C VAL A 61 -20.84 -17.50 21.07
N VAL A 62 -21.70 -17.20 20.09
CA VAL A 62 -23.10 -17.63 20.12
C VAL A 62 -23.20 -19.15 20.16
N GLY A 63 -22.46 -19.85 19.29
CA GLY A 63 -22.38 -21.32 19.30
C GLY A 63 -21.88 -21.88 20.63
N ALA A 64 -20.87 -21.25 21.23
CA ALA A 64 -20.34 -21.63 22.53
C ALA A 64 -21.39 -21.57 23.64
N VAL A 65 -22.22 -20.54 23.67
CA VAL A 65 -23.32 -20.40 24.64
C VAL A 65 -24.29 -21.58 24.52
N PHE A 66 -24.69 -21.96 23.30
CA PHE A 66 -25.57 -23.12 23.09
C PHE A 66 -24.94 -24.43 23.58
N LEU A 67 -23.64 -24.64 23.36
CA LEU A 67 -22.94 -25.85 23.79
C LEU A 67 -22.75 -25.94 25.30
N VAL A 68 -22.47 -24.81 25.96
CA VAL A 68 -22.31 -24.72 27.43
C VAL A 68 -23.63 -24.99 28.15
N LEU A 69 -24.76 -24.61 27.55
CA LEU A 69 -26.09 -24.88 28.12
C LEU A 69 -26.58 -26.32 27.93
N SER A 70 -25.81 -27.18 27.26
CA SER A 70 -26.17 -28.59 27.10
C SER A 70 -25.92 -29.38 28.40
N GLU A 71 -26.74 -30.40 28.67
CA GLU A 71 -26.59 -31.28 29.84
C GLU A 71 -25.36 -32.21 29.75
N ASN A 72 -24.65 -32.22 28.62
CA ASN A 72 -23.51 -33.08 28.39
C ASN A 72 -22.19 -32.36 28.74
N THR A 73 -21.52 -32.82 29.80
CA THR A 73 -20.26 -32.25 30.30
C THR A 73 -19.17 -32.15 29.24
N LEU A 74 -19.03 -33.16 28.36
CA LEU A 74 -18.02 -33.14 27.30
C LEU A 74 -18.32 -32.06 26.26
N VAL A 75 -19.61 -31.88 25.93
CA VAL A 75 -20.07 -30.84 25.00
C VAL A 75 -19.89 -29.45 25.62
N ALA A 76 -20.16 -29.30 26.91
CA ALA A 76 -19.95 -28.05 27.64
C ALA A 76 -18.48 -27.62 27.65
N VAL A 77 -17.54 -28.55 27.82
CA VAL A 77 -16.09 -28.27 27.71
C VAL A 77 -15.73 -27.79 26.30
N GLY A 78 -16.28 -28.42 25.26
CA GLY A 78 -16.12 -27.97 23.87
C GLY A 78 -16.66 -26.54 23.66
N GLY A 79 -17.79 -26.22 24.30
CA GLY A 79 -18.37 -24.87 24.31
C GLY A 79 -17.42 -23.83 24.90
N TRP A 80 -16.77 -24.12 26.02
CA TRP A 80 -15.78 -23.20 26.62
C TRP A 80 -14.60 -22.91 25.69
N VAL A 81 -14.04 -23.93 25.05
CA VAL A 81 -12.94 -23.75 24.08
C VAL A 81 -13.40 -22.90 22.89
N LEU A 82 -14.60 -23.18 22.38
CA LEU A 82 -15.19 -22.41 21.28
C LEU A 82 -15.42 -20.95 21.66
N GLY A 83 -15.87 -20.69 22.89
CA GLY A 83 -16.10 -19.35 23.42
C GLY A 83 -14.80 -18.57 23.56
N LEU A 84 -13.73 -19.20 24.05
CA LEU A 84 -12.39 -18.59 24.11
C LEU A 84 -11.86 -18.24 22.73
N LEU A 85 -12.00 -19.14 21.75
CA LEU A 85 -11.63 -18.85 20.36
C LEU A 85 -12.47 -17.70 19.80
N GLY A 86 -13.79 -17.73 19.98
CA GLY A 86 -14.68 -16.65 19.55
C GLY A 86 -14.29 -15.29 20.14
N ALA A 87 -14.01 -15.25 21.44
CA ALA A 87 -13.53 -14.05 22.12
C ALA A 87 -12.19 -13.54 21.55
N LEU A 88 -11.24 -14.44 21.26
CA LEU A 88 -9.96 -14.09 20.65
C LEU A 88 -10.15 -13.46 19.25
N PHE A 89 -11.05 -14.02 18.44
CA PHE A 89 -11.38 -13.49 17.11
C PHE A 89 -12.05 -12.12 17.20
N VAL A 90 -12.98 -11.93 18.14
CA VAL A 90 -13.61 -10.62 18.40
C VAL A 90 -12.54 -9.62 18.82
N ALA A 91 -11.67 -9.96 19.77
CA ALA A 91 -10.58 -9.10 20.21
C ALA A 91 -9.65 -8.72 19.03
N ALA A 92 -9.23 -9.69 18.22
CA ALA A 92 -8.40 -9.46 17.05
C ALA A 92 -9.09 -8.55 16.02
N GLY A 93 -10.39 -8.74 15.77
CA GLY A 93 -11.20 -7.88 14.91
C GLY A 93 -11.29 -6.45 15.45
N VAL A 94 -11.53 -6.28 16.75
CA VAL A 94 -11.53 -4.96 17.41
C VAL A 94 -10.16 -4.31 17.29
N PHE A 95 -9.05 -5.02 17.54
CA PHE A 95 -7.70 -4.48 17.36
C PHE A 95 -7.41 -4.09 15.91
N ALA A 96 -7.86 -4.89 14.95
CA ALA A 96 -7.71 -4.60 13.53
C ALA A 96 -8.49 -3.33 13.11
N LEU A 97 -9.65 -3.07 13.71
CA LEU A 97 -10.46 -1.87 13.43
C LEU A 97 -10.06 -0.65 14.26
N ARG A 98 -9.58 -0.84 15.50
CA ARG A 98 -9.09 0.23 16.38
C ARG A 98 -7.67 0.67 16.06
N GLY A 99 -6.89 -0.16 15.35
CA GLY A 99 -5.62 0.27 14.78
C GLY A 99 -5.91 1.47 13.88
N GLY A 100 -5.67 2.68 14.41
CA GLY A 100 -6.11 3.92 13.79
C GLY A 100 -5.72 3.98 12.32
N THR A 101 -6.44 4.78 11.54
CA THR A 101 -6.16 5.06 10.13
C THR A 101 -4.77 5.67 9.98
N ARG A 102 -3.73 4.85 10.09
CA ARG A 102 -2.37 5.25 9.78
C ARG A 102 -2.38 5.65 8.33
N ALA A 103 -1.73 6.77 8.04
CA ALA A 103 -1.49 7.18 6.67
C ALA A 103 -0.62 6.13 5.96
N VAL A 104 -1.24 5.12 5.35
CA VAL A 104 -0.54 4.09 4.57
C VAL A 104 -0.34 4.62 3.17
N GLY A 105 0.88 4.54 2.67
CA GLY A 105 1.18 5.02 1.32
C GLY A 105 2.64 5.35 1.10
N VAL A 106 2.86 6.18 0.09
CA VAL A 106 4.17 6.77 -0.21
C VAL A 106 4.10 8.24 0.19
N LEU A 107 4.95 8.66 1.12
CA LEU A 107 5.06 10.07 1.52
C LEU A 107 6.31 10.65 0.86
N LEU A 108 6.13 11.68 0.05
CA LEU A 108 7.19 12.47 -0.54
C LEU A 108 7.47 13.65 0.38
N THR A 109 8.63 13.67 1.03
CA THR A 109 9.09 14.78 1.88
C THR A 109 10.22 15.52 1.17
N PRO A 110 10.61 16.73 1.62
CA PRO A 110 11.71 17.46 1.01
C PRO A 110 13.02 16.64 0.92
N GLU A 111 13.28 15.80 1.92
CA GLU A 111 14.52 15.05 2.07
C GLU A 111 14.42 13.58 1.64
N HIS A 112 13.24 12.97 1.78
CA HIS A 112 13.07 11.52 1.65
C HIS A 112 11.81 11.13 0.88
N VAL A 113 11.90 9.96 0.23
CA VAL A 113 10.75 9.15 -0.16
C VAL A 113 10.51 8.14 0.96
N VAL A 114 9.39 8.29 1.67
CA VAL A 114 9.03 7.42 2.80
C VAL A 114 7.98 6.40 2.35
N LEU A 115 8.36 5.11 2.42
CA LEU A 115 7.49 3.98 2.13
C LEU A 115 6.82 3.53 3.43
N ASN A 116 5.58 3.97 3.66
CA ASN A 116 4.85 3.71 4.90
C ASN A 116 3.79 2.61 4.71
N TRP A 117 4.23 1.39 4.41
CA TRP A 117 3.32 0.23 4.28
C TRP A 117 3.40 -0.73 5.46
N SER A 118 4.52 -0.70 6.18
CA SER A 118 4.75 -1.51 7.37
C SER A 118 5.67 -0.77 8.33
N PRO A 119 5.49 -0.94 9.66
CA PRO A 119 6.43 -0.41 10.63
C PRO A 119 7.72 -1.26 10.68
N PRO A 120 8.90 -0.64 10.87
CA PRO A 120 9.14 0.80 10.80
C PRO A 120 9.03 1.33 9.35
N PRO A 121 8.60 2.59 9.13
CA PRO A 121 8.59 3.20 7.80
C PRO A 121 9.99 3.22 7.20
N VAL A 122 10.09 2.97 5.90
CA VAL A 122 11.37 2.98 5.20
C VAL A 122 11.58 4.35 4.57
N LYS A 123 12.62 5.07 4.99
CA LYS A 123 13.02 6.36 4.42
C LYS A 123 14.13 6.14 3.38
N VAL A 124 13.90 6.58 2.14
CA VAL A 124 14.90 6.56 1.06
C VAL A 124 15.25 8.00 0.72
N PRO A 125 16.49 8.47 0.97
CA PRO A 125 16.89 9.83 0.61
C PRO A 125 16.75 10.08 -0.88
N TRP A 126 16.35 11.29 -1.30
CA TRP A 126 16.26 11.62 -2.74
C TRP A 126 17.58 11.42 -3.47
N SER A 127 18.71 11.70 -2.82
CA SER A 127 20.06 11.49 -3.36
C SER A 127 20.36 10.02 -3.70
N GLN A 128 19.62 9.09 -3.11
CA GLN A 128 19.74 7.66 -3.40
C GLN A 128 18.79 7.22 -4.50
N VAL A 129 17.77 7.99 -4.88
CA VAL A 129 16.82 7.62 -5.93
C VAL A 129 17.42 7.96 -7.29
N ARG A 130 17.84 6.93 -8.03
CA ARG A 130 18.47 7.09 -9.35
C ARG A 130 17.42 7.34 -10.43
N GLU A 131 16.37 6.52 -10.43
CA GLU A 131 15.25 6.67 -11.35
C GLU A 131 14.00 6.02 -10.79
N VAL A 132 12.86 6.44 -11.30
CA VAL A 132 11.57 5.82 -11.08
C VAL A 132 11.05 5.41 -12.44
N ARG A 133 10.62 4.16 -12.58
CA ARG A 133 10.15 3.63 -13.86
C ARG A 133 8.95 2.71 -13.69
N PRO A 134 7.98 2.73 -14.62
CA PRO A 134 6.89 1.79 -14.65
C PRO A 134 7.41 0.38 -14.92
N VAL A 135 7.02 -0.58 -14.08
CA VAL A 135 7.29 -2.01 -14.29
C VAL A 135 5.99 -2.80 -14.20
N ALA A 136 5.94 -3.98 -14.80
CA ALA A 136 4.76 -4.83 -14.76
C ALA A 136 5.16 -6.29 -14.62
N ILE A 137 4.38 -7.06 -13.86
CA ILE A 137 4.54 -8.51 -13.75
C ILE A 137 3.30 -9.18 -14.31
N ARG A 138 3.51 -10.20 -15.15
CA ARG A 138 2.44 -11.08 -15.59
C ARG A 138 2.36 -12.26 -14.63
N PHE A 139 1.17 -12.53 -14.09
CA PHE A 139 0.99 -13.66 -13.19
C PHE A 139 0.83 -14.97 -13.98
N GLY A 140 1.92 -15.70 -14.20
CA GLY A 140 1.92 -17.07 -14.75
C GLY A 140 2.32 -17.19 -16.22
N ARG A 141 2.26 -18.42 -16.77
CA ARG A 141 2.85 -18.78 -18.08
C ARG A 141 1.97 -18.49 -19.31
N ALA A 142 0.66 -18.26 -19.15
CA ALA A 142 -0.26 -18.06 -20.27
C ALA A 142 -0.41 -16.57 -20.66
N ASN A 143 -0.51 -16.27 -21.97
CA ASN A 143 -0.60 -14.91 -22.51
C ASN A 143 -1.89 -14.14 -22.15
N THR A 144 -2.91 -14.82 -21.61
CA THR A 144 -4.22 -14.23 -21.26
C THR A 144 -4.35 -13.80 -19.81
N ARG A 145 -3.27 -13.91 -19.01
CA ARG A 145 -3.35 -13.71 -17.55
C ARG A 145 -3.21 -12.25 -17.12
N PRO A 146 -3.78 -11.89 -15.96
CA PRO A 146 -3.73 -10.53 -15.44
C PRO A 146 -2.28 -10.07 -15.25
N THR A 147 -2.00 -8.89 -15.78
CA THR A 147 -0.81 -8.10 -15.50
C THR A 147 -1.07 -7.23 -14.27
N ALA A 148 -0.09 -7.13 -13.38
CA ALA A 148 -0.09 -6.11 -12.34
C ALA A 148 0.98 -5.07 -12.61
N ASN A 149 0.57 -3.81 -12.50
CA ASN A 149 1.42 -2.64 -12.66
C ASN A 149 2.05 -2.26 -11.33
N TYR A 150 3.32 -1.91 -11.39
CA TYR A 150 4.15 -1.52 -10.26
C TYR A 150 4.99 -0.31 -10.62
N LEU A 151 5.21 0.57 -9.66
CA LEU A 151 6.21 1.63 -9.77
C LEU A 151 7.52 1.11 -9.20
N GLY A 152 8.53 0.92 -10.05
CA GLY A 152 9.86 0.55 -9.64
C GLY A 152 10.65 1.77 -9.20
N VAL A 153 11.28 1.71 -8.02
CA VAL A 153 12.20 2.72 -7.51
C VAL A 153 13.62 2.14 -7.56
N ALA A 154 14.42 2.62 -8.51
CA ALA A 154 15.83 2.27 -8.63
C ALA A 154 16.66 3.20 -7.76
N THR A 155 17.61 2.63 -7.03
CA THR A 155 18.51 3.39 -6.16
C THR A 155 19.96 3.26 -6.57
N VAL A 156 20.78 4.23 -6.17
CA VAL A 156 22.23 4.22 -6.40
C VAL A 156 22.87 3.08 -5.62
N THR A 157 22.55 2.98 -4.32
CA THR A 157 23.02 1.88 -3.47
C THR A 157 21.95 0.80 -3.40
N GLU A 158 22.33 -0.46 -3.59
CA GLU A 158 21.38 -1.57 -3.49
C GLU A 158 20.90 -1.77 -2.05
N GLY A 159 19.60 -1.99 -1.84
CA GLY A 159 19.06 -2.37 -0.54
C GLY A 159 18.86 -1.22 0.45
N VAL A 160 18.96 0.04 0.02
CA VAL A 160 18.64 1.23 0.83
C VAL A 160 17.21 1.16 1.40
N ALA A 161 16.28 0.57 0.66
CA ALA A 161 14.91 0.37 1.13
C ALA A 161 14.72 -0.85 2.06
N GLY A 162 15.80 -1.54 2.45
CA GLY A 162 15.77 -2.72 3.30
C GLY A 162 15.36 -4.02 2.59
N GLY A 163 15.63 -5.16 3.23
CA GLY A 163 15.46 -6.49 2.63
C GLY A 163 14.01 -6.85 2.27
N ARG A 164 13.04 -6.38 3.07
CA ARG A 164 11.61 -6.67 2.84
C ARG A 164 11.11 -6.13 1.50
N HIS A 165 11.41 -4.86 1.20
CA HIS A 165 10.98 -4.20 -0.04
C HIS A 165 11.79 -4.69 -1.24
N ARG A 166 13.05 -5.06 -1.04
CA ARG A 166 13.93 -5.62 -2.07
C ARG A 166 13.42 -6.95 -2.64
N SER A 167 12.82 -7.82 -1.81
CA SER A 167 12.37 -9.15 -2.24
C SER A 167 11.40 -9.14 -3.43
N LEU A 168 10.49 -8.16 -3.46
CA LEU A 168 9.56 -7.97 -4.57
C LEU A 168 10.21 -7.22 -5.73
N ALA A 169 11.02 -6.19 -5.43
CA ALA A 169 11.72 -5.37 -6.42
C ALA A 169 12.68 -6.19 -7.28
N ALA A 170 13.40 -7.14 -6.66
CA ALA A 170 14.34 -8.04 -7.31
C ALA A 170 13.71 -8.95 -8.37
N ARG A 171 12.37 -9.11 -8.38
CA ARG A 171 11.66 -9.86 -9.44
C ARG A 171 11.60 -9.11 -10.76
N PHE A 172 11.78 -7.79 -10.74
CA PHE A 172 11.73 -6.95 -11.93
C PHE A 172 13.14 -6.61 -12.41
N SER A 173 14.05 -6.24 -11.50
CA SER A 173 15.45 -6.01 -11.80
C SER A 173 16.28 -5.91 -10.50
N ARG A 174 17.59 -6.15 -10.60
CA ARG A 174 18.51 -6.12 -9.44
C ARG A 174 18.75 -4.72 -8.87
N ASP A 175 18.63 -3.70 -9.71
CA ASP A 175 18.84 -2.28 -9.38
C ASP A 175 17.62 -1.63 -8.70
N LEU A 176 16.47 -2.31 -8.65
CA LEU A 176 15.30 -1.80 -7.94
C LEU A 176 15.40 -2.13 -6.45
N SER A 177 15.29 -1.09 -5.62
CA SER A 177 15.21 -1.23 -4.16
C SER A 177 13.78 -1.40 -3.66
N ALA A 178 12.80 -0.84 -4.37
CA ALA A 178 11.39 -0.99 -4.04
C ALA A 178 10.52 -1.13 -5.29
N ALA A 179 9.40 -1.83 -5.14
CA ALA A 179 8.35 -1.92 -6.16
C ALA A 179 6.99 -1.65 -5.50
N VAL A 180 6.34 -0.54 -5.86
CA VAL A 180 5.05 -0.11 -5.30
C VAL A 180 3.92 -0.68 -6.16
N PRO A 181 3.02 -1.52 -5.63
CA PRO A 181 1.88 -2.01 -6.41
C PRO A 181 0.88 -0.90 -6.71
N MET A 182 0.71 -0.53 -7.98
CA MET A 182 -0.19 0.57 -8.38
C MET A 182 -1.67 0.25 -8.12
N ARG A 183 -2.05 -1.03 -8.12
CA ARG A 183 -3.42 -1.45 -7.74
C ARG A 183 -3.82 -1.07 -6.32
N LEU A 184 -2.85 -0.81 -5.44
CA LEU A 184 -3.11 -0.38 -4.06
C LEU A 184 -3.12 1.13 -3.95
N MET A 185 -2.63 1.88 -4.94
CA MET A 185 -2.66 3.34 -4.89
C MET A 185 -4.10 3.81 -4.99
N LEU A 186 -4.45 4.78 -4.16
CA LEU A 186 -5.70 5.50 -4.31
C LEU A 186 -5.54 6.63 -5.33
N VAL A 187 -4.34 7.14 -5.56
CA VAL A 187 -4.08 8.16 -6.59
C VAL A 187 -3.86 7.49 -7.95
N ASP A 188 -4.26 8.17 -9.04
CA ASP A 188 -3.98 7.74 -10.41
C ASP A 188 -2.48 7.42 -10.61
N GLN A 189 -2.18 6.24 -11.15
CA GLN A 189 -0.81 5.77 -11.34
C GLN A 189 0.07 6.71 -12.20
N LEU A 190 -0.50 7.46 -13.15
CA LEU A 190 0.24 8.44 -13.95
C LEU A 190 0.52 9.69 -13.16
N VAL A 191 -0.41 10.13 -12.32
CA VAL A 191 -0.20 11.26 -11.41
C VAL A 191 0.94 10.93 -10.45
N VAL A 192 0.95 9.71 -9.89
CA VAL A 192 2.06 9.20 -9.08
C VAL A 192 3.37 9.24 -9.85
N LEU A 193 3.40 8.67 -11.06
CA LEU A 193 4.60 8.61 -11.90
C LEU A 193 5.12 10.02 -12.24
N ARG A 194 4.24 10.94 -12.64
CA ARG A 194 4.57 12.34 -12.96
C ARG A 194 5.10 13.09 -11.75
N ALA A 195 4.49 12.93 -10.58
CA ALA A 195 4.96 13.54 -9.35
C ALA A 195 6.40 13.11 -9.04
N PHE A 196 6.68 11.80 -9.13
CA PHE A 196 8.04 11.28 -8.94
C PHE A 196 9.04 11.84 -9.97
N HIS A 197 8.71 11.81 -11.26
CA HIS A 197 9.61 12.36 -12.27
C HIS A 197 9.85 13.86 -12.08
N HIS A 198 8.82 14.62 -11.73
CA HIS A 198 8.93 16.05 -11.50
C HIS A 198 9.90 16.37 -10.36
N TYR A 199 9.69 15.80 -9.16
CA TYR A 199 10.57 16.07 -8.00
C TYR A 199 11.96 15.43 -8.12
N LEU A 200 12.12 14.41 -8.96
CA LEU A 200 13.46 13.93 -9.32
C LEU A 200 14.19 14.94 -10.21
N ALA A 201 13.50 15.50 -11.21
CA ALA A 201 14.08 16.45 -12.15
C ALA A 201 14.26 17.86 -11.59
N HIS A 202 13.48 18.26 -10.57
CA HIS A 202 13.49 19.60 -9.96
C HIS A 202 13.75 19.50 -8.45
N PRO A 203 15.02 19.37 -8.01
CA PRO A 203 15.35 19.27 -6.58
C PRO A 203 14.88 20.46 -5.75
N ASP A 204 14.89 21.67 -6.33
CA ASP A 204 14.51 22.90 -5.64
C ASP A 204 13.00 22.93 -5.31
N ASP A 205 12.17 22.30 -6.14
CA ASP A 205 10.72 22.21 -5.93
C ASP A 205 10.36 21.29 -4.76
N ARG A 206 11.30 20.46 -4.26
CA ARG A 206 11.05 19.53 -3.15
C ARG A 206 10.70 20.24 -1.84
N ALA A 207 11.13 21.48 -1.65
CA ALA A 207 10.75 22.27 -0.48
C ALA A 207 9.23 22.45 -0.38
N GLU A 208 8.53 22.48 -1.52
CA GLU A 208 7.08 22.64 -1.57
C GLU A 208 6.34 21.36 -1.10
N LEU A 209 7.00 20.20 -1.02
CA LEU A 209 6.41 18.92 -0.60
C LEU A 209 5.83 18.98 0.82
N ALA A 210 6.38 19.85 1.67
CA ALA A 210 5.86 20.11 3.01
C ALA A 210 4.71 21.14 3.04
N THR A 211 4.29 21.67 1.89
CA THR A 211 3.30 22.76 1.75
C THR A 211 2.08 22.34 0.91
N PRO A 212 0.93 23.03 1.03
CA PRO A 212 -0.26 22.70 0.23
C PRO A 212 -0.03 22.81 -1.28
N ALA A 213 0.96 23.60 -1.71
CA ALA A 213 1.31 23.78 -3.12
C ALA A 213 1.65 22.46 -3.83
N ALA A 214 2.25 21.49 -3.12
CA ALA A 214 2.52 20.16 -3.69
C ALA A 214 1.23 19.39 -4.03
N VAL A 215 0.17 19.56 -3.22
CA VAL A 215 -1.11 18.91 -3.49
C VAL A 215 -1.77 19.56 -4.71
N GLU A 216 -1.74 20.90 -4.79
CA GLU A 216 -2.25 21.65 -5.94
C GLU A 216 -1.51 21.28 -7.22
N ARG A 217 -0.18 21.19 -7.21
CA ARG A 217 0.61 20.80 -8.39
C ARG A 217 0.27 19.41 -8.92
N VAL A 218 -0.02 18.48 -8.02
CA VAL A 218 -0.29 17.08 -8.39
C VAL A 218 -1.70 16.91 -8.98
N HIS A 219 -2.64 17.82 -8.67
CA HIS A 219 -4.03 17.76 -9.11
C HIS A 219 -4.45 18.86 -10.11
N GLY A 220 -3.66 19.93 -10.26
CA GLY A 220 -3.87 21.05 -11.17
C GLY A 220 -3.24 20.82 -12.54
#